data_AF-A0A7S0SRA4-F1
#
_entry.id   AF-A0A7S0SRA4-F1
#
_cell.length_a   1.000
_cell.length_b   1.000
_cell.length_c   1.000
_cell.angle_alpha   90.00
_cell.angle_beta   90.00
_cell.angle_gamma   90.00
#
_symmetry.space_group_name_H-M   'P 1'
#
loop_
_entity.id
_entity.type
_entity.pdbx_description
1 polymer ?
#
loop_
_entity_poly.entity_id
_entity_poly.type
_entity_poly.pdbx_seq_one_letter_code
_entity_poly.pdbx_strand_id
1 'polypeptide(L)'
;VKYTLDEIRLMIDGIKLVTCVDVPTDEDIEKLKDYSNFTVSSQSTSDWYCLLYICQGSYKAILESGYMYIEDHYKEEHFVGDIFIEYSYVFDLDIERFVTYKSDGPIAPYPFDNLPEF
;
A
#
# COMPACT_ATOMS: atom_id res chain seq x y z
N VAL A 1 -9.45 7.42 13.02
CA VAL A 1 -8.42 7.30 14.08
C VAL A 1 -7.28 8.23 13.74
N LYS A 2 -6.76 8.99 14.71
CA LYS A 2 -5.54 9.79 14.51
C LYS A 2 -4.36 8.99 15.06
N TYR A 3 -3.34 8.78 14.24
CA TYR A 3 -2.10 8.13 14.63
C TYR A 3 -1.05 9.19 14.97
N THR A 4 -0.22 8.91 15.97
CA THR A 4 0.99 9.68 16.27
C THR A 4 2.10 9.31 15.28
N LEU A 5 3.14 10.14 15.19
CA LEU A 5 4.30 9.87 14.32
C LEU A 5 4.98 8.55 14.70
N ASP A 6 5.13 8.26 16.00
CA ASP A 6 5.76 7.03 16.47
C ASP A 6 4.90 5.80 16.18
N GLU A 7 3.58 5.90 16.29
CA GLU A 7 2.67 4.83 15.85
C GLU A 7 2.80 4.57 14.35
N ILE A 8 2.83 5.62 13.53
CA ILE A 8 2.99 5.46 12.07
C ILE A 8 4.34 4.83 11.74
N ARG A 9 5.43 5.22 12.42
CA ARG A 9 6.75 4.59 12.26
C ARG A 9 6.70 3.10 12.54
N LEU A 10 6.13 2.71 13.68
CA LEU A 10 5.99 1.30 14.05
C LEU A 10 5.12 0.51 13.06
N MET A 11 4.05 1.13 12.55
CA MET A 11 3.19 0.50 11.55
C MET A 11 3.93 0.32 10.22
N ILE A 12 4.63 1.35 9.74
CA ILE A 12 5.42 1.30 8.49
C ILE A 12 6.52 0.24 8.59
N ASP A 13 7.26 0.19 9.70
CA ASP A 13 8.31 -0.81 9.93
C ASP A 13 7.77 -2.25 9.94
N GLY A 14 6.48 -2.42 10.27
CA GLY A 14 5.77 -3.70 10.27
C GLY A 14 5.16 -4.09 8.92
N ILE A 15 5.21 -3.26 7.89
CA ILE A 15 4.60 -3.55 6.59
C ILE A 15 5.34 -4.70 5.89
N LYS A 16 4.59 -5.76 5.55
CA LYS A 16 5.05 -6.84 4.68
C LYS A 16 4.86 -6.43 3.22
N LEU A 17 5.97 -6.28 2.49
CA LEU A 17 5.98 -6.03 1.06
C LEU A 17 5.78 -7.34 0.28
N VAL A 18 4.89 -7.33 -0.71
CA VAL A 18 4.55 -8.51 -1.52
C VAL A 18 4.47 -8.16 -3.00
N THR A 19 4.84 -9.11 -3.87
CA THR A 19 4.76 -8.97 -5.34
C THR A 19 3.84 -10.03 -5.95
N CYS A 20 3.61 -9.95 -7.27
CA CYS A 20 2.78 -10.93 -8.00
C CYS A 20 3.35 -12.35 -8.06
N VAL A 21 4.63 -12.53 -7.72
CA VAL A 21 5.28 -13.85 -7.66
C VAL A 21 5.26 -14.48 -6.28
N ASP A 22 4.92 -13.71 -5.23
CA ASP A 22 4.76 -14.23 -3.88
C ASP A 22 3.44 -15.01 -3.75
N VAL A 23 3.46 -16.10 -2.99
CA VAL A 23 2.26 -16.91 -2.73
C VAL A 23 1.66 -16.53 -1.38
N PRO A 24 0.40 -16.04 -1.33
CA PRO A 24 -0.29 -15.79 -0.06
C PRO A 24 -0.41 -17.07 0.77
N THR A 25 -0.13 -16.96 2.07
CA THR A 25 -0.43 -18.03 3.03
C THR A 25 -1.91 -18.01 3.43
N ASP A 26 -2.41 -19.11 4.01
CA ASP A 26 -3.79 -19.15 4.53
C ASP A 26 -4.03 -18.06 5.61
N GLU A 27 -2.99 -17.73 6.40
CA GLU A 27 -3.04 -16.65 7.39
C GLU A 27 -3.16 -15.27 6.71
N ASP A 28 -2.38 -15.05 5.64
CA ASP A 28 -2.48 -13.81 4.84
C ASP A 28 -3.90 -13.66 4.27
N ILE A 29 -4.47 -14.74 3.71
CA ILE A 29 -5.80 -14.73 3.11
C ILE A 29 -6.89 -14.42 4.15
N GLU A 30 -6.84 -15.06 5.33
CA GLU A 30 -7.83 -14.81 6.38
C GLU A 30 -7.69 -13.39 6.94
N LYS A 31 -6.47 -12.90 7.14
CA LYS A 31 -6.21 -11.53 7.63
C LYS A 31 -6.70 -10.47 6.66
N LEU A 32 -6.61 -10.73 5.36
CA LEU A 32 -6.89 -9.76 4.30
C LEU A 32 -8.31 -9.82 3.73
N LYS A 33 -9.19 -10.67 4.26
CA LYS A 33 -10.56 -10.82 3.75
C LYS A 33 -11.32 -9.49 3.64
N ASP A 34 -11.17 -8.60 4.62
CA ASP A 34 -11.87 -7.31 4.68
C ASP A 34 -11.24 -6.26 3.75
N TYR A 35 -10.04 -6.51 3.23
CA TYR A 35 -9.33 -5.67 2.27
C TYR A 35 -9.43 -6.19 0.83
N SER A 36 -10.06 -7.36 0.66
CA SER A 36 -10.08 -8.07 -0.61
C SER A 36 -11.26 -7.68 -1.50
N ASN A 37 -11.05 -7.80 -2.81
CA ASN A 37 -12.11 -7.74 -3.81
C ASN A 37 -11.85 -8.79 -4.91
N PHE A 38 -12.68 -9.83 -4.95
CA PHE A 38 -12.57 -10.89 -5.95
C PHE A 38 -13.38 -10.62 -7.22
N THR A 39 -13.89 -9.40 -7.43
CA THR A 39 -14.52 -9.02 -8.71
C THR A 39 -13.54 -8.39 -9.69
N VAL A 40 -12.27 -8.24 -9.31
CA VAL A 40 -11.19 -7.64 -10.12
C VAL A 40 -10.11 -8.67 -10.44
N SER A 41 -9.25 -8.35 -11.43
CA SER A 41 -8.11 -9.18 -11.84
C SER A 41 -8.49 -10.65 -12.08
N SER A 42 -7.74 -11.59 -11.50
CA SER A 42 -7.91 -13.03 -11.65
C SER A 42 -9.03 -13.63 -10.80
N GLN A 43 -9.63 -12.84 -9.89
CA GLN A 43 -10.73 -13.28 -9.03
C GLN A 43 -10.33 -14.46 -8.12
N SER A 44 -9.08 -14.45 -7.65
CA SER A 44 -8.48 -15.54 -6.87
C SER A 44 -7.92 -15.05 -5.53
N THR A 45 -7.98 -15.90 -4.50
CA THR A 45 -7.30 -15.68 -3.22
C THR A 45 -5.79 -15.85 -3.30
N SER A 46 -5.28 -16.42 -4.40
CA SER A 46 -3.85 -16.50 -4.68
C SER A 46 -3.28 -15.24 -5.34
N ASP A 47 -4.12 -14.24 -5.63
CA ASP A 47 -3.74 -13.00 -6.31
C ASP A 47 -3.68 -11.85 -5.30
N TRP A 48 -2.48 -11.37 -5.02
CA TRP A 48 -2.25 -10.25 -4.10
C TRP A 48 -2.98 -8.97 -4.53
N TYR A 49 -3.19 -8.75 -5.83
CA TYR A 49 -3.96 -7.60 -6.30
C TYR A 49 -5.42 -7.69 -5.83
N CYS A 50 -6.02 -8.88 -5.87
CA CYS A 50 -7.36 -9.12 -5.33
C CYS A 50 -7.40 -8.96 -3.82
N LEU A 51 -6.41 -9.52 -3.09
CA LEU A 51 -6.37 -9.47 -1.62
C LEU A 51 -6.17 -8.06 -1.06
N LEU A 52 -5.43 -7.21 -1.78
CA LEU A 52 -5.06 -5.86 -1.33
C LEU A 52 -5.80 -4.76 -2.08
N TYR A 53 -6.89 -5.08 -2.79
CA TYR A 53 -7.61 -4.11 -3.61
C TYR A 53 -8.05 -2.87 -2.83
N ILE A 54 -8.62 -3.04 -1.63
CA ILE A 54 -9.08 -1.93 -0.79
C ILE A 54 -7.92 -1.12 -0.21
N CYS A 55 -6.72 -1.70 -0.13
CA CYS A 55 -5.52 -0.97 0.30
C CYS A 55 -5.06 0.04 -0.75
N GLN A 56 -5.38 -0.20 -2.03
CA GLN A 56 -5.05 0.72 -3.11
C GLN A 56 -5.90 2.00 -2.96
N GLY A 57 -5.25 3.15 -2.91
CA GLY A 57 -5.94 4.43 -2.69
C GLY A 57 -6.07 4.82 -1.21
N SER A 58 -5.80 3.93 -0.25
CA SER A 58 -5.94 4.22 1.19
C SER A 58 -4.70 3.86 2.01
N TYR A 59 -3.96 4.88 2.45
CA TYR A 59 -2.81 4.67 3.32
C TYR A 59 -3.21 4.07 4.68
N LYS A 60 -4.43 4.35 5.15
CA LYS A 60 -4.94 3.77 6.39
C LYS A 60 -5.10 2.27 6.27
N ALA A 61 -5.71 1.80 5.19
CA ALA A 61 -5.86 0.38 4.92
C ALA A 61 -4.50 -0.32 4.77
N ILE A 62 -3.49 0.34 4.17
CA ILE A 62 -2.11 -0.15 4.13
C ILE A 62 -1.53 -0.30 5.54
N LEU A 63 -1.61 0.75 6.37
CA LEU A 63 -1.07 0.73 7.73
C LEU A 63 -1.78 -0.34 8.59
N GLU A 64 -3.11 -0.41 8.52
CA GLU A 64 -3.93 -1.31 9.34
C GLU A 64 -3.81 -2.78 8.90
N SER A 65 -3.75 -3.05 7.59
CA SER A 65 -3.49 -4.41 7.10
C SER A 65 -2.05 -4.84 7.40
N GLY A 66 -1.10 -3.90 7.34
CA GLY A 66 0.33 -4.17 7.41
C GLY A 66 0.87 -4.84 6.15
N TYR A 67 0.23 -4.62 4.99
CA TYR A 67 0.69 -5.14 3.70
C TYR A 67 0.74 -4.03 2.65
N MET A 68 1.68 -4.17 1.73
CA MET A 68 1.75 -3.33 0.55
C MET A 68 2.14 -4.17 -0.66
N TYR A 69 1.28 -4.15 -1.68
CA TYR A 69 1.60 -4.73 -2.98
C TYR A 69 2.57 -3.80 -3.71
N ILE A 70 3.69 -4.36 -4.15
CA ILE A 70 4.68 -3.69 -4.97
C ILE A 70 4.85 -4.48 -6.28
N GLU A 71 4.97 -3.77 -7.39
CA GLU A 71 5.27 -4.42 -8.67
C GLU A 71 6.66 -5.07 -8.61
N ASP A 72 6.78 -6.29 -9.15
CA ASP A 72 8.01 -7.11 -9.06
C ASP A 72 9.23 -6.41 -9.67
N HIS A 73 8.99 -5.46 -10.58
CA HIS A 73 10.00 -4.63 -11.23
C HIS A 73 10.84 -3.78 -10.28
N TYR A 74 10.43 -3.59 -9.02
CA TYR A 74 11.24 -2.91 -8.01
C TYR A 74 12.44 -3.76 -7.52
N LYS A 75 12.46 -5.08 -7.78
CA LYS A 75 13.56 -5.97 -7.38
C LYS A 75 14.62 -6.16 -8.46
N GLU A 76 14.38 -5.71 -9.70
CA GLU A 76 15.34 -5.81 -10.79
C GLU A 76 16.06 -4.48 -11.02
N GLU A 77 17.39 -4.49 -10.92
CA GLU A 77 18.29 -3.32 -11.01
C GLU A 77 18.26 -2.62 -12.40
N HIS A 78 17.43 -3.07 -13.34
CA HIS A 78 17.50 -2.76 -14.77
C HIS A 78 16.13 -2.59 -15.46
N PHE A 79 15.10 -2.06 -14.79
CA PHE A 79 13.84 -1.80 -15.48
C PHE A 79 13.89 -0.52 -16.33
N VAL A 80 13.56 -0.65 -17.63
CA VAL A 80 13.57 0.42 -18.65
C VAL A 80 12.17 0.56 -19.31
N GLY A 81 11.10 0.24 -18.59
CA GLY A 81 9.71 0.33 -19.07
C GLY A 81 8.85 1.30 -18.27
N ASP A 82 7.74 1.75 -18.87
CA ASP A 82 6.71 2.54 -18.19
C ASP A 82 6.03 1.68 -17.11
N ILE A 83 6.30 1.97 -15.84
CA ILE A 83 5.59 1.35 -14.71
C ILE A 83 4.26 2.07 -14.56
N PHE A 84 3.16 1.33 -14.69
CA PHE A 84 1.85 1.87 -14.32
C PHE A 84 1.73 1.90 -12.80
N ILE A 85 1.77 3.10 -12.21
CA ILE A 85 1.57 3.32 -10.78
C ILE A 85 0.27 4.13 -10.64
N GLU A 86 -0.78 3.48 -10.14
CA GLU A 86 -2.06 4.18 -9.94
C GLU A 86 -2.00 5.11 -8.73
N TYR A 87 -1.33 4.68 -7.66
CA TYR A 87 -1.12 5.44 -6.43
C TYR A 87 0.32 5.32 -5.93
N SER A 88 0.89 6.43 -5.45
CA SER A 88 2.16 6.43 -4.71
C SER A 88 2.01 7.22 -3.42
N TYR A 89 2.64 6.73 -2.36
CA TYR A 89 2.60 7.28 -1.02
C TYR A 89 4.01 7.61 -0.56
N VAL A 90 4.23 8.84 -0.11
CA VAL A 90 5.50 9.26 0.45
C VAL A 90 5.25 9.70 1.88
N PHE A 91 5.74 8.90 2.83
CA PHE A 91 5.87 9.29 4.23
C PHE A 91 7.29 9.82 4.45
N ASP A 92 7.43 11.14 4.46
CA ASP A 92 8.68 11.79 4.82
C ASP A 92 8.69 12.02 6.34
N LEU A 93 9.43 11.15 7.02
CA LEU A 93 9.52 11.13 8.49
C LEU A 93 10.53 12.14 9.04
N ASP A 94 11.36 12.75 8.19
CA ASP A 94 12.36 13.75 8.58
C ASP A 94 11.74 15.15 8.64
N ILE A 95 10.86 15.47 7.67
CA ILE A 95 10.12 16.74 7.66
C ILE A 95 8.64 16.59 8.10
N GLU A 96 8.26 15.39 8.56
CA GLU A 96 6.92 15.06 9.05
C GLU A 96 5.81 15.43 8.06
N ARG A 97 5.93 14.94 6.82
CA ARG A 97 4.92 15.12 5.77
C ARG A 97 4.53 13.84 5.07
N PHE A 98 3.25 13.78 4.75
CA PHE A 98 2.67 12.73 3.91
C PHE A 98 2.24 13.32 2.57
N VAL A 99 2.64 12.70 1.47
CA VAL A 99 2.25 13.11 0.12
C VAL A 99 1.69 11.91 -0.64
N THR A 100 0.52 12.11 -1.23
CA THR A 100 -0.13 11.11 -2.08
C THR A 100 -0.06 11.55 -3.53
N TYR A 101 0.30 10.64 -4.41
CA TYR A 101 0.25 10.80 -5.86
C TYR A 101 -0.81 9.86 -6.40
N LYS A 102 -1.63 10.36 -7.30
CA LYS A 102 -2.42 9.54 -8.22
C LYS A 102 -1.85 9.78 -9.62
N SER A 103 -2.06 8.84 -10.54
CA SER A 103 -1.54 8.80 -11.92
C SER A 103 -1.26 10.11 -12.69
N ASP A 104 -1.87 11.25 -12.35
CA ASP A 104 -1.70 12.58 -12.96
C ASP A 104 -0.90 13.62 -12.13
N GLY A 105 -0.50 13.32 -10.89
CA GLY A 105 0.33 14.20 -10.07
C GLY A 105 0.09 14.10 -8.55
N PRO A 106 0.73 14.99 -7.77
CA PRO A 106 0.50 15.05 -6.33
C PRO A 106 -0.92 15.56 -6.03
N ILE A 107 -1.64 14.87 -5.16
CA ILE A 107 -2.97 15.29 -4.70
C ILE A 107 -2.83 16.44 -3.68
N ALA A 108 -2.03 16.27 -2.62
CA ALA A 108 -1.65 17.32 -1.66
C ALA A 108 -0.63 16.80 -0.62
N PRO A 109 0.22 17.68 -0.06
CA PRO A 109 0.98 17.37 1.15
C PRO A 109 0.13 17.59 2.41
N TYR A 110 0.23 16.66 3.36
CA TYR A 110 -0.44 16.71 4.66
C TYR A 110 0.59 16.61 5.79
N PRO A 111 0.49 17.44 6.84
CA PRO A 111 1.26 17.21 8.06
C PRO A 111 0.69 16.00 8.81
N PHE A 112 1.52 15.31 9.59
CA PHE A 112 1.12 14.08 10.28
C PHE A 112 0.01 14.28 11.33
N ASP A 113 -0.10 15.47 11.92
CA ASP A 113 -1.17 15.81 12.86
C ASP A 113 -2.54 16.06 12.19
N ASN A 114 -2.55 16.12 10.86
CA ASN A 114 -3.71 16.36 10.01
C ASN A 114 -3.71 15.51 8.73
N LEU A 115 -3.50 14.19 8.89
CA LEU A 115 -3.61 13.26 7.78
C LEU A 115 -5.06 13.15 7.25
N PRO A 116 -5.24 12.92 5.95
CA PRO A 116 -6.57 12.82 5.35
C PRO A 116 -7.26 11.50 5.74
N GLU A 117 -8.58 11.43 5.58
CA GLU A 117 -9.39 10.26 5.99
C GLU A 117 -9.62 9.22 4.88
N PHE A 118 -9.11 9.45 3.67
CA PHE A 118 -9.26 8.53 2.54
C PHE A 118 -8.22 7.40 2.55
#